data_AF-A0A4R0RZ48-F1
#
_entry.id   AF-A0A4R0RZ48-F1
#
_cell.length_a   1.000
_cell.length_b   1.000
_cell.length_c   1.000
_cell.angle_alpha   90.00
_cell.angle_beta   90.00
_cell.angle_gamma   90.00
#
_symmetry.space_group_name_H-M   'P 1'
#
loop_
_entity.id
_entity.type
_entity.pdbx_description
1 polymer ?
#
loop_
_entity_poly.entity_id
_entity_poly.type
_entity_poly.pdbx_seq_one_letter_code
_entity_poly.pdbx_strand_id
1 'polypeptide(L)'
;MAQVVTYSGPSDTGTISINVQNSNNHNVPAALNSLTMIVSQLQLSVNELHARLDDMQQSINAVQETVDEVQEIKETVNQLLSGQQHINEGVDEVHGIVEAVEEAVGGFPEQVEGIHKELSLQKMRATNKRLPADGLLWYPEEIPQVRRQYLPDTKQAALNIGAVSARTALRVLDVRPLLPADTDPIRVVLHLHAFLGLL
;
A
#
# COMPACT_ATOMS: atom_id res chain seq x y z
N MET A 1 -17.39 -47.64 82.52
CA MET A 1 -16.40 -46.75 81.89
C MET A 1 -16.90 -46.40 80.50
N ALA A 2 -17.15 -45.14 80.20
CA ALA A 2 -17.60 -44.70 78.87
C ALA A 2 -16.38 -44.55 77.96
N GLN A 3 -16.42 -45.15 76.77
CA GLN A 3 -15.42 -44.94 75.75
C GLN A 3 -15.96 -43.89 74.78
N VAL A 4 -15.37 -42.70 74.82
CA VAL A 4 -15.62 -41.63 73.86
C VAL A 4 -14.65 -41.85 72.70
N VAL A 5 -15.17 -42.25 71.54
CA VAL A 5 -14.37 -42.34 70.31
C VAL A 5 -14.56 -41.05 69.54
N THR A 6 -13.56 -40.18 69.59
CA THR A 6 -13.47 -38.95 68.79
C THR A 6 -12.66 -39.20 67.53
N TYR A 7 -13.23 -38.89 66.37
CA TYR A 7 -12.50 -38.82 65.11
C TYR A 7 -12.43 -37.36 64.66
N SER A 8 -11.22 -36.85 64.45
CA SER A 8 -10.97 -35.50 63.94
C SER A 8 -10.48 -35.61 62.50
N GLY A 9 -11.36 -35.30 61.54
CA GLY A 9 -11.00 -35.02 60.15
C GLY A 9 -10.87 -33.51 59.91
N PRO A 10 -10.06 -33.08 58.94
CA PRO A 10 -9.77 -31.66 58.75
C PRO A 10 -10.93 -30.93 58.06
N SER A 11 -11.39 -29.88 58.73
CA SER A 11 -12.20 -28.73 58.27
C SER A 11 -13.61 -28.98 57.71
N ASP A 12 -14.58 -28.39 58.41
CA ASP A 12 -15.98 -28.11 58.03
C ASP A 12 -17.00 -29.23 57.99
N THR A 13 -16.91 -30.19 58.92
CA THR A 13 -18.01 -31.12 59.21
C THR A 13 -18.43 -31.02 60.67
N GLY A 14 -19.72 -30.73 60.89
CA GLY A 14 -20.33 -30.76 62.22
C GLY A 14 -19.96 -32.02 62.99
N THR A 15 -19.58 -31.86 64.25
CA THR A 15 -19.09 -32.95 65.08
C THR A 15 -20.23 -33.88 65.49
N ILE A 16 -20.19 -35.15 65.08
CA ILE A 16 -21.10 -36.18 65.59
C ILE A 16 -20.39 -36.94 66.72
N SER A 17 -20.82 -36.69 67.97
CA SER A 17 -20.31 -37.39 69.16
C SER A 17 -21.20 -38.58 69.50
N ILE A 18 -20.61 -39.78 69.64
CA ILE A 18 -21.33 -41.01 69.99
C ILE A 18 -20.96 -41.44 71.41
N ASN A 19 -21.92 -41.45 72.32
CA ASN A 19 -21.76 -41.94 73.69
C ASN A 19 -22.50 -43.28 73.86
N VAL A 20 -21.78 -44.40 73.85
CA VAL A 20 -22.37 -45.74 74.05
C VAL A 20 -22.07 -46.22 75.47
N GLN A 21 -23.07 -46.16 76.35
CA GLN A 21 -23.00 -46.83 77.65
C GLN A 21 -23.49 -48.28 77.54
N ASN A 22 -22.62 -49.20 77.94
CA ASN A 22 -22.90 -50.63 78.03
C ASN A 22 -23.89 -50.92 79.17
N SER A 23 -25.17 -50.94 78.86
CA SER A 23 -26.24 -51.50 79.69
C SER A 23 -27.23 -52.20 78.76
N ASN A 24 -27.40 -53.51 78.96
CA ASN A 24 -28.54 -54.40 78.63
C ASN A 24 -29.36 -54.05 77.37
N ASN A 25 -29.47 -54.99 76.40
CA ASN A 25 -30.35 -55.15 75.21
C ASN A 25 -31.35 -54.05 74.72
N HIS A 26 -31.74 -53.08 75.53
CA HIS A 26 -32.58 -51.91 75.24
C HIS A 26 -31.83 -50.73 74.57
N ASN A 27 -30.49 -50.75 74.51
CA ASN A 27 -29.68 -49.72 73.82
C ASN A 27 -29.38 -50.02 72.33
N VAL A 28 -29.59 -51.24 71.87
CA VAL A 28 -29.39 -51.63 70.46
C VAL A 28 -30.36 -50.90 69.52
N PRO A 29 -31.67 -50.75 69.82
CA PRO A 29 -32.59 -50.00 68.97
C PRO A 29 -32.23 -48.52 68.82
N ALA A 30 -31.73 -47.89 69.89
CA ALA A 30 -31.32 -46.49 69.87
C ALA A 30 -30.08 -46.27 68.98
N ALA A 31 -29.06 -47.13 69.12
CA ALA A 31 -27.86 -47.09 68.27
C ALA A 31 -28.20 -47.34 66.79
N LEU A 32 -29.12 -48.28 66.51
CA LEU A 32 -29.60 -48.56 65.17
C LEU A 32 -30.32 -47.35 64.55
N ASN A 33 -31.17 -46.66 65.32
CA ASN A 33 -31.84 -45.44 64.86
C ASN A 33 -30.83 -44.32 64.53
N SER A 34 -29.80 -44.13 65.37
CA SER A 34 -28.74 -43.16 65.09
C SER A 34 -27.95 -43.50 63.82
N LEU A 35 -27.61 -44.79 63.62
CA LEU A 35 -26.95 -45.24 62.39
C LEU A 35 -27.83 -45.01 61.16
N THR A 36 -29.13 -45.30 61.24
CA THR A 36 -30.08 -45.04 60.16
C THR A 36 -30.09 -43.55 59.78
N MET A 37 -30.13 -42.65 60.78
CA MET A 37 -30.08 -41.22 60.52
C MET A 37 -28.77 -40.77 59.84
N ILE A 38 -27.63 -41.30 60.29
CA ILE A 38 -26.33 -41.00 59.67
C ILE A 38 -26.30 -41.47 58.22
N VAL A 39 -26.77 -42.69 57.95
CA VAL A 39 -26.86 -43.22 56.58
C VAL A 39 -27.76 -42.33 55.72
N SER A 40 -28.91 -41.87 56.23
CA SER A 40 -29.77 -40.94 55.49
C SER A 40 -29.10 -39.61 55.20
N GLN A 41 -28.33 -39.05 56.16
CA GLN A 41 -27.58 -37.81 55.93
C GLN A 41 -26.47 -38.00 54.89
N LEU A 42 -25.73 -39.11 54.95
CA LEU A 42 -24.71 -39.44 53.96
C LEU A 42 -25.31 -39.61 52.56
N GLN A 43 -26.49 -40.23 52.45
CA GLN A 43 -27.20 -40.36 51.18
C GLN A 43 -27.58 -38.99 50.59
N LEU A 44 -28.05 -38.05 51.42
CA LEU A 44 -28.34 -36.68 50.98
C LEU A 44 -27.07 -35.97 50.49
N SER A 45 -25.96 -36.04 51.25
CA SER A 45 -24.69 -35.44 50.84
C SER A 45 -24.15 -36.04 49.54
N VAL A 46 -24.28 -37.34 49.33
CA VAL A 46 -23.89 -38.00 48.07
C VAL A 46 -24.73 -37.49 46.90
N ASN A 47 -26.04 -37.32 47.09
CA ASN A 47 -26.92 -36.78 46.05
C ASN A 47 -26.57 -35.32 45.71
N GLU A 48 -26.26 -34.49 46.70
CA GLU A 48 -25.80 -33.11 46.48
C GLU A 48 -24.46 -33.05 45.74
N LEU A 49 -23.53 -33.96 46.04
CA LEU A 49 -22.26 -34.07 45.32
C LEU A 49 -22.45 -34.49 43.87
N HIS A 50 -23.36 -35.44 43.58
CA HIS A 50 -23.70 -35.80 42.21
C HIS A 50 -24.28 -34.61 41.44
N ALA A 51 -25.22 -33.88 42.03
CA ALA A 51 -25.80 -32.69 41.39
C ALA A 51 -24.72 -31.64 41.05
N ARG A 52 -23.80 -31.38 41.98
CA ARG A 52 -22.67 -30.46 41.72
C ARG A 52 -21.73 -30.97 40.63
N LEU A 53 -21.49 -32.28 40.57
CA LEU A 53 -20.66 -32.88 39.53
C LEU A 53 -21.32 -32.71 38.14
N ASP A 54 -22.63 -32.90 38.05
CA ASP A 54 -23.39 -32.68 36.82
C ASP A 54 -23.30 -31.20 36.36
N ASP A 55 -23.45 -30.25 37.27
CA ASP A 55 -23.29 -28.82 36.98
C ASP A 55 -21.87 -28.47 36.50
N MET A 56 -20.85 -29.08 37.14
CA MET A 56 -19.46 -28.93 36.72
C MET A 56 -19.23 -29.50 35.33
N GLN A 57 -19.81 -30.65 35.01
CA GLN A 57 -19.68 -31.27 33.69
C GLN A 57 -20.33 -30.40 32.60
N GLN A 58 -21.50 -29.82 32.87
CA GLN A 58 -22.14 -28.88 31.93
C GLN A 58 -21.27 -27.64 31.71
N SER A 59 -20.68 -27.09 32.77
CA SER A 59 -19.79 -25.94 32.69
C SER A 59 -18.53 -26.25 31.86
N ILE A 60 -17.95 -27.45 32.04
CA ILE A 60 -16.80 -27.90 31.24
C ILE A 60 -17.17 -28.00 29.75
N ASN A 61 -18.35 -28.55 29.44
CA ASN A 61 -18.80 -28.65 28.04
C ASN A 61 -18.97 -27.26 27.40
N ALA A 62 -19.58 -26.31 28.11
CA ALA A 62 -19.74 -24.93 27.62
C ALA A 62 -18.38 -24.22 27.39
N VAL A 63 -17.40 -24.45 28.27
CA VAL A 63 -16.04 -23.94 28.08
C VAL A 63 -15.39 -24.58 26.85
N GLN A 64 -15.58 -25.88 26.63
CA GLN A 64 -15.04 -26.56 25.47
C GLN A 64 -15.62 -26.00 24.16
N GLU A 65 -16.94 -25.78 24.09
CA GLU A 65 -17.58 -25.14 22.94
C GLU A 65 -17.00 -23.75 22.67
N THR A 66 -16.80 -22.94 23.72
CA THR A 66 -16.18 -21.61 23.59
C THR A 66 -14.74 -21.70 23.07
N VAL A 67 -13.97 -22.70 23.51
CA VAL A 67 -12.60 -22.93 23.02
C VAL A 67 -12.60 -23.28 21.54
N ASP A 68 -13.54 -24.11 21.10
CA ASP A 68 -13.66 -24.52 19.70
C ASP A 68 -14.04 -23.30 18.82
N GLU A 69 -14.96 -22.44 19.26
CA GLU A 69 -15.30 -21.18 18.58
C GLU A 69 -14.09 -20.23 18.47
N VAL A 70 -13.31 -20.08 19.54
CA VAL A 70 -12.10 -19.25 19.53
C VAL A 70 -11.07 -19.77 18.52
N GLN A 71 -10.96 -21.08 18.38
CA GLN A 71 -10.06 -21.70 17.42
C GLN A 71 -10.49 -21.43 15.97
N GLU A 72 -11.80 -21.48 15.67
CA GLU A 72 -12.34 -21.12 14.36
C GLU A 72 -12.11 -19.63 14.03
N ILE A 73 -12.31 -18.75 15.02
CA ILE A 73 -12.02 -17.31 14.87
C ILE A 73 -10.55 -17.09 14.53
N LYS A 74 -9.64 -17.80 15.21
CA LYS A 74 -8.20 -17.70 14.94
C LYS A 74 -7.85 -18.12 13.51
N GLU A 75 -8.48 -19.17 13.00
CA GLU A 75 -8.28 -19.60 11.61
C GLU A 75 -8.79 -18.55 10.62
N THR A 76 -9.96 -17.98 10.87
CA THR A 76 -10.52 -16.87 10.08
C THR A 76 -9.59 -15.66 10.07
N VAL A 77 -9.03 -15.28 11.23
CA VAL A 77 -8.06 -14.18 11.34
C VAL A 77 -6.80 -14.47 10.50
N ASN A 78 -6.28 -15.69 10.54
CA ASN A 78 -5.12 -16.05 9.72
C ASN A 78 -5.39 -15.96 8.21
N GLN A 79 -6.59 -16.35 7.78
CA GLN A 79 -7.01 -16.20 6.39
C GLN A 79 -7.10 -14.71 5.99
N LEU A 80 -7.67 -13.87 6.85
CA LEU A 80 -7.74 -12.42 6.63
C LEU A 80 -6.35 -11.78 6.52
N LEU A 81 -5.42 -12.17 7.40
CA LEU A 81 -4.04 -11.68 7.36
C LEU A 81 -3.33 -12.08 6.05
N SER A 82 -3.54 -13.31 5.59
CA SER A 82 -3.01 -13.78 4.30
C SER A 82 -3.62 -13.01 3.12
N GLY A 83 -4.93 -12.75 3.16
CA GLY A 83 -5.60 -11.92 2.17
C GLY A 83 -5.08 -10.47 2.16
N GLN A 84 -4.82 -9.89 3.33
CA GLN A 84 -4.23 -8.56 3.46
C GLN A 84 -2.83 -8.49 2.85
N GLN A 85 -2.01 -9.54 3.02
CA GLN A 85 -0.69 -9.60 2.39
C GLN A 85 -0.80 -9.54 0.86
N HIS A 86 -1.70 -10.32 0.25
CA HIS A 86 -1.91 -10.29 -1.20
C HIS A 86 -2.41 -8.94 -1.70
N ILE A 87 -3.26 -8.26 -0.93
CA ILE A 87 -3.70 -6.90 -1.26
C ILE A 87 -2.50 -5.94 -1.28
N ASN A 88 -1.61 -6.02 -0.29
CA ASN A 88 -0.43 -5.17 -0.23
C ASN A 88 0.51 -5.43 -1.42
N GLU A 89 0.76 -6.69 -1.77
CA GLU A 89 1.53 -7.06 -2.95
C GLU A 89 0.93 -6.47 -4.23
N GLY A 90 -0.39 -6.52 -4.39
CA GLY A 90 -1.08 -5.91 -5.52
C GLY A 90 -1.01 -4.38 -5.53
N VAL A 91 -1.02 -3.73 -4.36
CA VAL A 91 -0.85 -2.27 -4.25
C VAL A 91 0.55 -1.85 -4.67
N ASP A 92 1.58 -2.60 -4.26
CA ASP A 92 2.97 -2.32 -4.66
C ASP A 92 3.15 -2.46 -6.18
N GLU A 93 2.53 -3.46 -6.81
CA GLU A 93 2.53 -3.61 -8.27
C GLU A 93 1.86 -2.42 -8.97
N VAL A 94 0.68 -2.01 -8.49
CA VAL A 94 -0.02 -0.84 -9.01
C VAL A 94 0.83 0.43 -8.87
N HIS A 95 1.54 0.59 -7.75
CA HIS A 95 2.42 1.74 -7.56
C HIS A 95 3.54 1.78 -8.60
N GLY A 96 4.20 0.65 -8.87
CA GLY A 96 5.22 0.57 -9.92
C GLY A 96 4.68 0.87 -11.32
N ILE A 97 3.45 0.46 -11.63
CA ILE A 97 2.78 0.82 -12.90
C ILE A 97 2.54 2.33 -12.98
N VAL A 98 2.08 2.95 -11.89
CA VAL A 98 1.84 4.40 -11.84
C VAL A 98 3.14 5.17 -12.07
N GLU A 99 4.24 4.81 -11.42
CA GLU A 99 5.55 5.43 -11.63
C GLU A 99 5.99 5.35 -13.09
N ALA A 100 5.86 4.18 -13.73
CA ALA A 100 6.21 3.99 -15.13
C ALA A 100 5.34 4.84 -16.08
N VAL A 101 4.05 5.00 -15.76
CA VAL A 101 3.14 5.87 -16.52
C VAL A 101 3.52 7.34 -16.33
N GLU A 102 3.83 7.77 -15.10
CA GLU A 102 4.26 9.14 -14.81
C GLU A 102 5.56 9.50 -15.54
N GLU A 103 6.53 8.59 -15.58
CA GLU A 103 7.77 8.79 -16.35
C GLU A 103 7.49 8.95 -17.85
N ALA A 104 6.69 8.03 -18.42
CA ALA A 104 6.34 8.07 -19.84
C ALA A 104 5.57 9.36 -20.21
N VAL A 105 4.59 9.74 -19.41
CA VAL A 105 3.80 10.97 -19.61
C VAL A 105 4.64 12.21 -19.38
N GLY A 106 5.57 12.19 -18.42
CA GLY A 106 6.50 13.28 -18.15
C GLY A 106 7.41 13.61 -19.33
N GLY A 107 7.73 12.64 -20.19
CA GLY A 107 8.52 12.84 -21.40
C GLY A 107 7.71 13.35 -22.62
N PHE A 108 6.37 13.27 -22.60
CA PHE A 108 5.55 13.71 -23.73
C PHE A 108 5.60 15.21 -24.02
N PRO A 109 5.57 16.12 -23.03
CA PRO A 109 5.68 17.55 -23.28
C PRO A 109 6.91 17.93 -24.12
N GLU A 110 8.08 17.37 -23.80
CA GLU A 110 9.32 17.64 -24.55
C GLU A 110 9.25 17.11 -25.98
N GLN A 111 8.71 15.90 -26.18
CA GLN A 111 8.53 15.34 -27.51
C GLN A 111 7.54 16.17 -28.35
N VAL A 112 6.42 16.58 -27.75
CA VAL A 112 5.41 17.42 -28.40
C VAL A 112 5.99 18.79 -28.75
N GLU A 113 6.76 19.41 -27.84
CA GLU A 113 7.45 20.67 -28.10
C GLU A 113 8.45 20.52 -29.26
N GLY A 114 9.23 19.45 -29.27
CA GLY A 114 10.17 19.14 -30.36
C GLY A 114 9.47 18.98 -31.72
N ILE A 115 8.35 18.26 -31.76
CA ILE A 115 7.52 18.11 -32.95
C ILE A 115 6.96 19.46 -33.41
N HIS A 116 6.44 20.26 -32.48
CA HIS A 116 5.89 21.58 -32.79
C HIS A 116 6.95 22.50 -33.41
N LYS A 117 8.16 22.55 -32.81
CA LYS A 117 9.29 23.32 -33.31
C LYS A 117 9.70 22.87 -34.71
N GLU A 118 9.83 21.56 -34.96
CA GLU A 118 10.19 21.07 -36.30
C GLU A 118 9.10 21.35 -37.34
N LEU A 119 7.82 21.21 -36.99
CA LEU A 119 6.71 21.53 -37.89
C LEU A 119 6.71 23.02 -38.27
N SER A 120 6.93 23.91 -37.29
CA SER A 120 7.10 25.34 -37.52
C SER A 120 8.29 25.63 -38.47
N LEU A 121 9.42 24.94 -38.31
CA LEU A 121 10.57 25.06 -39.21
C LEU A 121 10.31 24.52 -40.62
N GLN A 122 9.59 23.41 -40.75
CA GLN A 122 9.21 22.88 -42.06
C GLN A 122 8.30 23.86 -42.81
N LYS A 123 7.32 24.45 -42.11
CA LYS A 123 6.44 25.48 -42.67
C LYS A 123 7.22 26.72 -43.10
N MET A 124 8.22 27.12 -42.31
CA MET A 124 9.15 28.20 -42.66
C MET A 124 9.89 27.90 -43.96
N ARG A 125 10.58 26.77 -44.03
CA ARG A 125 11.38 26.37 -45.21
C ARG A 125 10.50 26.30 -46.46
N ALA A 126 9.32 25.69 -46.37
CA ALA A 126 8.39 25.55 -47.48
C ALA A 126 7.87 26.91 -47.99
N THR A 127 7.54 27.81 -47.06
CA THR A 127 7.09 29.17 -47.38
C THR A 127 8.22 29.97 -48.04
N ASN A 128 9.39 30.02 -47.40
CA ASN A 128 10.53 30.82 -47.86
C ASN A 128 11.08 30.37 -49.23
N LYS A 129 11.04 29.06 -49.49
CA LYS A 129 11.42 28.52 -50.80
C LYS A 129 10.59 29.12 -51.94
N ARG A 130 9.29 29.32 -51.71
CA ARG A 130 8.32 29.82 -52.70
C ARG A 130 8.31 31.33 -52.86
N LEU A 131 9.00 32.08 -52.00
CA LEU A 131 9.02 33.54 -52.07
C LEU A 131 9.78 34.05 -53.31
N PRO A 132 9.33 35.17 -53.90
CA PRO A 132 10.14 35.94 -54.84
C PRO A 132 11.35 36.54 -54.13
N ALA A 133 12.32 37.06 -54.87
CA ALA A 133 13.57 37.58 -54.29
C ALA A 133 13.35 38.72 -53.29
N ASP A 134 12.37 39.58 -53.53
CA ASP A 134 11.93 40.68 -52.66
C ASP A 134 10.94 40.25 -51.56
N GLY A 135 10.53 38.98 -51.55
CA GLY A 135 9.57 38.46 -50.58
C GLY A 135 10.09 38.51 -49.15
N LEU A 136 9.23 38.93 -48.23
CA LEU A 136 9.50 38.94 -46.78
C LEU A 136 9.60 37.50 -46.26
N LEU A 137 10.72 37.20 -45.60
CA LEU A 137 10.93 35.89 -44.99
C LEU A 137 9.97 35.70 -43.83
N TRP A 138 9.32 34.54 -43.83
CA TRP A 138 8.52 34.11 -42.71
C TRP A 138 9.41 33.45 -41.67
N TYR A 139 9.13 33.72 -40.40
CA TYR A 139 9.81 33.13 -39.26
C TYR A 139 8.77 32.65 -38.24
N PRO A 140 9.01 31.53 -37.55
CA PRO A 140 8.15 31.06 -36.48
C PRO A 140 7.91 32.11 -35.37
N GLU A 141 6.74 32.08 -34.74
CA GLU A 141 6.36 33.04 -33.67
C GLU A 141 7.16 32.82 -32.39
N GLU A 142 7.66 31.61 -32.20
CA GLU A 142 8.51 31.16 -31.10
C GLU A 142 9.86 31.90 -31.09
N ILE A 143 10.26 32.53 -32.20
CA ILE A 143 11.43 33.41 -32.24
C ILE A 143 11.04 34.78 -31.67
N PRO A 144 11.57 35.17 -30.49
CA PRO A 144 11.22 36.43 -29.86
C PRO A 144 11.46 37.61 -30.80
N GLN A 145 10.52 38.55 -30.84
CA GLN A 145 10.59 39.78 -31.66
C GLN A 145 11.95 40.48 -31.54
N VAL A 146 12.49 40.56 -30.31
CA VAL A 146 13.79 41.18 -30.01
C VAL A 146 14.96 40.54 -30.77
N ARG A 147 14.86 39.23 -31.09
CA ARG A 147 15.90 38.51 -31.81
C ARG A 147 15.73 38.59 -33.33
N ARG A 148 14.56 38.98 -33.83
CA ARG A 148 14.29 39.08 -35.29
C ARG A 148 15.14 40.14 -35.98
N GLN A 149 15.59 41.17 -35.25
CA GLN A 149 16.50 42.20 -35.79
C GLN A 149 17.84 41.66 -36.31
N TYR A 150 18.23 40.45 -35.92
CA TYR A 150 19.45 39.78 -36.38
C TYR A 150 19.20 38.82 -37.56
N LEU A 151 17.94 38.69 -37.99
CA LEU A 151 17.53 37.84 -39.09
C LEU A 151 17.33 38.70 -40.35
N PRO A 152 17.62 38.18 -41.54
CA PRO A 152 17.32 38.88 -42.77
C PRO A 152 15.80 38.98 -42.97
N ASP A 153 15.32 40.18 -43.30
CA ASP A 153 13.89 40.43 -43.48
C ASP A 153 13.36 39.91 -44.83
N THR A 154 14.20 39.87 -45.86
CA THR A 154 13.82 39.44 -47.22
C THR A 154 14.71 38.31 -47.74
N LYS A 155 14.20 37.56 -48.73
CA LYS A 155 14.94 36.49 -49.38
C LYS A 155 16.25 37.00 -49.99
N GLN A 156 16.25 38.15 -50.64
CA GLN A 156 17.45 38.76 -51.21
C GLN A 156 18.46 39.17 -50.14
N ALA A 157 18.00 39.74 -49.01
CA ALA A 157 18.89 40.06 -47.88
C ALA A 157 19.55 38.81 -47.30
N ALA A 158 18.81 37.70 -47.23
CA ALA A 158 19.37 36.42 -46.81
C ALA A 158 20.38 35.85 -47.82
N LEU A 159 20.11 35.94 -49.12
CA LEU A 159 21.04 35.47 -50.15
C LEU A 159 22.36 36.27 -50.16
N ASN A 160 22.31 37.56 -49.81
CA ASN A 160 23.47 38.45 -49.76
C ASN A 160 24.14 38.52 -48.37
N ILE A 161 23.71 37.69 -47.40
CA ILE A 161 24.19 37.78 -46.03
C ILE A 161 25.67 37.37 -45.91
N GLY A 162 26.46 38.15 -45.17
CA GLY A 162 27.85 37.81 -44.87
C GLY A 162 27.97 36.74 -43.77
N ALA A 163 29.09 36.02 -43.76
CA ALA A 163 29.30 34.88 -42.84
C ALA A 163 29.17 35.23 -41.34
N VAL A 164 29.58 36.43 -40.93
CA VAL A 164 29.43 36.89 -39.53
C VAL A 164 27.97 37.01 -39.15
N SER A 165 27.18 37.73 -39.94
CA SER A 165 25.74 37.88 -39.73
C SER A 165 25.02 36.54 -39.86
N ALA A 166 25.44 35.67 -40.79
CA ALA A 166 24.88 34.34 -40.95
C ALA A 166 25.08 33.47 -39.69
N ARG A 167 26.27 33.53 -39.08
CA ARG A 167 26.56 32.82 -37.83
C ARG A 167 25.72 33.35 -36.67
N THR A 168 25.50 34.66 -36.61
CA THR A 168 24.61 35.28 -35.61
C THR A 168 23.16 34.84 -35.83
N ALA A 169 22.67 34.84 -37.07
CA ALA A 169 21.33 34.38 -37.41
C ALA A 169 21.13 32.90 -37.04
N LEU A 170 22.09 32.02 -37.35
CA LEU A 170 22.05 30.61 -36.97
C LEU A 170 21.98 30.41 -35.44
N ARG A 171 22.69 31.23 -34.65
CA ARG A 171 22.57 31.21 -33.18
C ARG A 171 21.21 31.67 -32.69
N VAL A 172 20.66 32.72 -33.31
CA VAL A 172 19.33 33.23 -32.97
C VAL A 172 18.25 32.19 -33.24
N LEU A 173 18.39 31.44 -34.34
CA LEU A 173 17.52 30.34 -34.74
C LEU A 173 17.77 29.05 -33.95
N ASP A 174 18.71 29.05 -32.99
CA ASP A 174 19.09 27.89 -32.18
C ASP A 174 19.39 26.64 -33.03
N VAL A 175 20.08 26.83 -34.17
CA VAL A 175 20.47 25.73 -35.07
C VAL A 175 21.60 24.93 -34.42
N ARG A 176 21.36 23.64 -34.19
CA ARG A 176 22.35 22.70 -33.65
C ARG A 176 22.70 21.60 -34.67
N PRO A 177 23.98 21.14 -34.70
CA PRO A 177 25.10 21.64 -33.90
C PRO A 177 25.60 23.01 -34.38
N LEU A 178 26.09 23.83 -33.44
CA LEU A 178 26.73 25.10 -33.80
C LEU A 178 28.02 24.82 -34.58
N LEU A 179 28.17 25.48 -35.73
CA LEU A 179 29.39 25.35 -36.54
C LEU A 179 30.63 25.86 -35.76
N PRO A 180 31.76 25.14 -35.79
CA PRO A 180 33.03 25.56 -35.21
C PRO A 180 33.46 26.98 -35.63
N ALA A 181 34.23 27.66 -34.79
CA ALA A 181 34.65 29.04 -35.03
C ALA A 181 35.48 29.21 -36.33
N ASP A 182 36.27 28.19 -36.66
CA ASP A 182 37.13 28.04 -37.83
C ASP A 182 36.42 27.52 -39.09
N THR A 183 35.10 27.29 -39.02
CA THR A 183 34.31 26.88 -40.20
C THR A 183 34.42 27.92 -41.30
N ASP A 184 34.70 27.43 -42.52
CA ASP A 184 34.72 28.21 -43.76
C ASP A 184 33.51 29.17 -43.86
N PRO A 185 33.73 30.49 -44.06
CA PRO A 185 32.68 31.47 -44.25
C PRO A 185 31.59 31.06 -45.25
N ILE A 186 31.96 30.41 -46.35
CA ILE A 186 31.01 29.97 -47.38
C ILE A 186 30.08 28.88 -46.82
N ARG A 187 30.63 27.92 -46.06
CA ARG A 187 29.86 26.85 -45.44
C ARG A 187 28.86 27.39 -44.41
N VAL A 188 29.22 28.43 -43.67
CA VAL A 188 28.32 29.08 -42.70
C VAL A 188 27.12 29.70 -43.41
N VAL A 189 27.35 30.41 -44.51
CA VAL A 189 26.27 31.03 -45.31
C VAL A 189 25.38 29.96 -45.95
N LEU A 190 25.97 28.94 -46.58
CA LEU A 190 25.23 27.81 -47.15
C LEU A 190 24.38 27.08 -46.10
N HIS A 191 24.90 26.92 -44.89
CA HIS A 191 24.16 26.28 -43.80
C HIS A 191 22.92 27.10 -43.40
N LEU A 192 23.03 28.43 -43.34
CA LEU A 192 21.89 29.30 -43.12
C LEU A 192 20.89 29.22 -44.28
N HIS A 193 21.35 29.27 -45.54
CA HIS A 193 20.48 29.17 -46.71
C HIS A 193 19.71 27.85 -46.72
N ALA A 194 20.38 26.73 -46.43
CA ALA A 194 19.75 25.43 -46.29
C ALA A 194 18.72 25.42 -45.16
N PHE A 195 19.08 25.98 -43.99
CA PHE A 195 18.18 26.04 -42.83
C PHE A 195 16.90 26.84 -43.10
N LEU A 196 17.03 27.97 -43.82
CA LEU A 196 15.92 28.84 -44.22
C LEU A 196 15.11 28.29 -45.40
N GLY A 197 15.55 27.22 -46.06
CA GLY A 197 14.89 26.65 -47.22
C GLY A 197 15.05 27.48 -48.51
N LEU A 198 16.17 28.19 -48.65
CA LEU A 198 16.44 29.05 -49.81
C LEU A 198 17.09 28.33 -50.99
N LEU A 199 17.48 27.06 -50.78
CA LEU A 199 18.08 26.16 -51.78
C LEU A 199 17.04 25.21 -52.40
#